data_AF-A0A4S5CGZ6-F1
#
_entry.id   AF-A0A4S5CGZ6-F1
#
_cell.length_a   1.000
_cell.length_b   1.000
_cell.length_c   1.000
_cell.angle_alpha   90.00
_cell.angle_beta   90.00
_cell.angle_gamma   90.00
#
_symmetry.space_group_name_H-M   'P 1'
#
loop_
_entity.id
_entity.type
_entity.pdbx_description
1 polymer ?
#
loop_
_entity_poly.entity_id
_entity_poly.type
_entity_poly.pdbx_seq_one_letter_code
_entity_poly.pdbx_strand_id
1 'polypeptide(L)'
;MLITETAAGAPTDDNVVMKNLAYVSHALVMSPDHLTPMAVSNIPETEFAWLRSRVMPGFCYDNAWLTANHLGAAGVVLGAALVNIGGHQIPVEHAWVWDGGDRYYDPTYQLLDEAHQGRLNATSYYGLIRLSMDEYLAFAEECSNPLPNLIAVDVVQFRRHPRFSHLFKRCSVNRKHAPEDSKRGT
;
A
#
# COMPACT_ATOMS: atom_id res chain seq x y z
N MET A 1 46.88 46.60 23.91
CA MET A 1 46.34 47.94 24.26
C MET A 1 45.54 48.41 23.05
N LEU A 2 44.25 48.70 23.28
CA LEU A 2 43.21 49.42 22.51
C LEU A 2 43.27 49.43 20.95
N ILE A 3 42.25 48.92 20.23
CA ILE A 3 40.95 49.55 19.80
C ILE A 3 41.21 50.78 18.90
N THR A 4 40.81 50.82 17.61
CA THR A 4 39.46 51.20 17.05
C THR A 4 39.31 50.71 15.58
N GLU A 5 38.19 50.09 15.16
CA GLU A 5 36.99 50.67 14.44
C GLU A 5 37.34 51.52 13.19
N THR A 6 36.72 51.38 12.00
CA THR A 6 35.27 51.42 11.70
C THR A 6 34.90 50.80 10.32
N ALA A 7 33.60 50.53 10.17
CA ALA A 7 32.88 49.78 9.13
C ALA A 7 32.79 50.37 7.70
N ALA A 8 32.47 49.50 6.72
CA ALA A 8 31.55 49.82 5.61
C ALA A 8 31.03 48.57 4.87
N GLY A 9 29.70 48.39 4.84
CA GLY A 9 28.98 47.82 3.70
C GLY A 9 28.65 46.33 3.70
N ALA A 10 27.55 45.94 4.34
CA ALA A 10 26.84 44.72 3.97
C ALA A 10 26.03 44.97 2.68
N PRO A 11 26.11 44.12 1.65
CA PRO A 11 25.03 44.03 0.67
C PRO A 11 23.96 43.10 1.25
N THR A 12 22.94 43.69 1.86
CA THR A 12 21.65 43.03 2.08
C THR A 12 20.90 43.01 0.76
N ASP A 13 20.90 41.89 0.04
CA ASP A 13 19.89 41.65 -0.99
C ASP A 13 19.74 40.16 -1.33
N ASP A 14 19.54 39.33 -0.30
CA ASP A 14 19.01 37.97 -0.49
C ASP A 14 17.48 38.03 -0.48
N ASN A 15 16.90 38.68 -1.49
CA ASN A 15 15.52 38.42 -1.90
C ASN A 15 15.48 37.05 -2.59
N VAL A 16 15.63 35.98 -1.80
CA VAL A 16 15.31 34.63 -2.24
C VAL A 16 13.80 34.57 -2.37
N VAL A 17 13.31 34.87 -3.58
CA VAL A 17 11.96 34.53 -4.01
C VAL A 17 11.88 33.01 -3.91
N MET A 18 11.35 32.50 -2.78
CA MET A 18 10.88 31.12 -2.65
C MET A 18 9.79 30.93 -3.71
N LYS A 19 10.21 30.52 -4.92
CA LYS A 19 9.28 30.03 -5.93
C LYS A 19 8.55 28.87 -5.28
N ASN A 20 7.24 29.01 -5.13
CA ASN A 20 6.34 27.92 -4.76
C ASN A 20 6.58 26.76 -5.72
N LEU A 21 7.45 25.81 -5.33
CA LEU A 21 7.68 24.59 -6.07
C LEU A 21 6.41 23.75 -5.91
N ALA A 22 5.55 23.79 -6.92
CA ALA A 22 4.47 22.85 -7.06
C ALA A 22 5.08 21.48 -7.32
N TYR A 23 5.04 20.58 -6.33
CA TYR A 23 5.42 19.20 -6.52
C TYR A 23 4.26 18.46 -7.20
N VAL A 24 4.44 18.15 -8.47
CA VAL A 24 3.54 17.23 -9.18
C VAL A 24 4.02 15.82 -8.87
N SER A 25 3.36 15.15 -7.92
CA SER A 25 3.55 13.71 -7.76
C SER A 25 2.68 12.98 -8.76
N HIS A 26 3.30 12.15 -9.60
CA HIS A 26 2.60 11.20 -10.45
C HIS A 26 2.59 9.84 -9.77
N ALA A 27 1.43 9.45 -9.23
CA ALA A 27 1.23 8.11 -8.69
C ALA A 27 0.52 7.24 -9.73
N LEU A 28 1.01 6.03 -9.95
CA LEU A 28 0.21 4.98 -10.60
C LEU A 28 -0.67 4.36 -9.52
N VAL A 29 -1.98 4.45 -9.68
CA VAL A 29 -2.97 3.91 -8.73
C VAL A 29 -3.85 2.89 -9.44
N MET A 30 -4.45 1.96 -8.69
CA MET A 30 -5.44 1.04 -9.26
C MET A 30 -6.56 1.82 -9.96
N SER A 31 -6.91 1.40 -11.18
CA SER A 31 -8.02 2.02 -11.90
C SER A 31 -9.35 1.57 -11.31
N PRO A 32 -10.21 2.48 -10.82
CA PRO A 32 -11.52 2.13 -10.29
C PRO A 32 -12.41 1.38 -11.29
N ASP A 33 -12.23 1.63 -12.59
CA ASP A 33 -13.03 1.03 -13.66
C ASP A 33 -12.76 -0.48 -13.84
N HIS A 34 -11.70 -0.99 -13.22
CA HIS A 34 -11.32 -2.40 -13.26
C HIS A 34 -11.48 -3.11 -11.91
N LEU A 35 -11.95 -2.40 -10.88
CA LEU A 35 -12.14 -2.94 -9.55
C LEU A 35 -13.48 -3.68 -9.46
N THR A 36 -13.44 -4.92 -8.96
CA THR A 36 -14.61 -5.76 -8.75
C THR A 36 -14.87 -5.94 -7.26
N PRO A 37 -16.07 -5.61 -6.73
CA PRO A 37 -16.40 -5.86 -5.33
C PRO A 37 -16.24 -7.34 -4.95
N MET A 38 -15.69 -7.61 -3.77
CA MET A 38 -15.47 -8.97 -3.27
C MET A 38 -15.94 -9.10 -1.82
N ALA A 39 -16.53 -10.25 -1.50
CA ALA A 39 -16.86 -10.63 -0.14
C ALA A 39 -15.70 -11.44 0.46
N VAL A 40 -14.99 -10.84 1.42
CA VAL A 40 -13.89 -11.48 2.13
C VAL A 40 -14.39 -11.91 3.51
N SER A 41 -14.11 -13.16 3.85
CA SER A 41 -14.50 -13.81 5.11
C SER A 41 -13.28 -14.03 5.99
N ASN A 42 -13.53 -14.35 7.27
CA ASN A 42 -12.48 -14.79 8.18
C ASN A 42 -12.07 -16.24 7.86
N ILE A 43 -10.77 -16.49 7.97
CA ILE A 43 -10.17 -17.83 7.99
C ILE A 43 -10.71 -18.57 9.21
N PRO A 44 -11.18 -19.83 9.07
CA PRO A 44 -11.60 -20.65 10.21
C PRO A 44 -10.51 -20.71 11.29
N GLU A 45 -10.91 -20.63 12.57
CA GLU A 45 -9.97 -20.55 13.70
C GLU A 45 -8.98 -21.72 13.75
N THR A 46 -9.39 -22.92 13.33
CA THR A 46 -8.52 -24.10 13.29
C THR A 46 -7.29 -23.88 12.41
N GLU A 47 -7.46 -23.19 11.29
CA GLU A 47 -6.37 -22.85 10.36
C GLU A 47 -5.68 -21.56 10.79
N PHE A 48 -6.46 -20.56 11.24
CA PHE A 48 -5.91 -19.25 11.59
C PHE A 48 -5.01 -19.29 12.82
N ALA A 49 -5.24 -20.21 13.76
CA ALA A 49 -4.37 -20.41 14.92
C ALA A 49 -2.90 -20.65 14.53
N TRP A 50 -2.66 -21.37 13.43
CA TRP A 50 -1.30 -21.59 12.92
C TRP A 50 -0.72 -20.32 12.28
N LEU A 51 -1.54 -19.59 11.53
CA LEU A 51 -1.17 -18.37 10.82
C LEU A 51 -0.90 -17.18 11.75
N ARG A 52 -1.59 -17.10 12.89
CA ARG A 52 -1.58 -15.93 13.80
C ARG A 52 -0.19 -15.49 14.24
N SER A 53 0.75 -16.44 14.42
CA SER A 53 2.14 -16.17 14.82
C SER A 53 3.09 -15.85 13.65
N ARG A 54 2.61 -15.91 12.41
CA ARG A 54 3.39 -15.77 11.18
C ARG A 54 2.93 -14.61 10.31
N VAL A 55 1.67 -14.23 10.41
CA VAL A 55 1.12 -13.04 9.75
C VAL A 55 1.74 -11.80 10.40
N MET A 56 2.31 -10.93 9.57
CA MET A 56 2.94 -9.69 10.01
C MET A 56 2.14 -8.49 9.50
N PRO A 57 1.63 -7.60 10.38
CA PRO A 57 1.01 -6.35 9.96
C PRO A 57 1.91 -5.54 9.01
N GLY A 58 1.34 -5.04 7.91
CA GLY A 58 2.07 -4.29 6.89
C GLY A 58 2.68 -5.12 5.76
N PHE A 59 2.72 -6.45 5.89
CA PHE A 59 3.27 -7.37 4.87
C PHE A 59 2.15 -8.15 4.18
N CYS A 60 1.14 -7.45 3.64
CA CYS A 60 -0.07 -8.10 3.12
C CYS A 60 0.18 -9.06 1.95
N TYR A 61 1.14 -8.77 1.08
CA TYR A 61 1.52 -9.64 -0.04
C TYR A 61 2.12 -10.96 0.48
N ASP A 62 3.06 -10.89 1.43
CA ASP A 62 3.68 -12.06 2.05
C ASP A 62 2.66 -12.86 2.87
N ASN A 63 1.79 -12.19 3.62
CA ASN A 63 0.73 -12.84 4.37
C ASN A 63 -0.22 -13.60 3.43
N ALA A 64 -0.63 -12.99 2.31
CA ALA A 64 -1.50 -13.65 1.34
C ALA A 64 -0.82 -14.88 0.71
N TRP A 65 0.44 -14.77 0.28
CA TRP A 65 1.17 -15.90 -0.27
C TRP A 65 1.38 -17.03 0.76
N LEU A 66 1.82 -16.70 1.97
CA LEU A 66 1.97 -17.66 3.07
C LEU A 66 0.65 -18.38 3.37
N THR A 67 -0.43 -17.62 3.51
CA THR A 67 -1.76 -18.15 3.79
C THR A 67 -2.27 -19.02 2.64
N ALA A 68 -2.03 -18.65 1.38
CA ALA A 68 -2.45 -19.45 0.25
C ALA A 68 -1.77 -20.82 0.25
N ASN A 69 -0.46 -20.85 0.51
CA ASN A 69 0.30 -22.10 0.64
C ASN A 69 -0.18 -22.95 1.83
N HIS A 70 -0.44 -22.32 2.98
CA HIS A 70 -0.88 -23.04 4.18
C HIS A 70 -2.25 -23.69 3.99
N LEU A 71 -3.20 -22.96 3.40
CA LEU A 71 -4.57 -23.42 3.20
C LEU A 71 -4.73 -24.34 1.98
N GLY A 72 -3.69 -24.49 1.15
CA GLY A 72 -3.84 -25.11 -0.17
C GLY A 72 -4.84 -24.35 -1.06
N ALA A 73 -4.85 -23.03 -0.94
CA ALA A 73 -5.79 -22.17 -1.66
C ALA A 73 -5.52 -22.18 -3.17
N ALA A 74 -6.54 -21.87 -3.97
CA ALA A 74 -6.40 -21.86 -5.43
C ALA A 74 -5.53 -20.70 -5.93
N GLY A 75 -5.47 -19.59 -5.19
CA GLY A 75 -4.67 -18.45 -5.63
C GLY A 75 -4.71 -17.23 -4.71
N VAL A 76 -4.16 -16.15 -5.23
CA VAL A 76 -4.10 -14.85 -4.57
C VAL A 76 -4.80 -13.78 -5.39
N VAL A 77 -5.34 -12.80 -4.69
CA VAL A 77 -6.00 -11.63 -5.26
C VAL A 77 -5.23 -10.39 -4.82
N LEU A 78 -4.91 -9.54 -5.78
CA LEU A 78 -4.45 -8.18 -5.57
C LEU A 78 -5.61 -7.21 -5.79
N GLY A 79 -5.77 -6.24 -4.90
CA GLY A 79 -6.81 -5.23 -5.03
C GLY A 79 -6.71 -4.14 -3.96
N ALA A 80 -7.85 -3.55 -3.63
CA ALA A 80 -7.95 -2.50 -2.62
C ALA A 80 -8.92 -2.91 -1.50
N ALA A 81 -8.50 -2.68 -0.26
CA ALA A 81 -9.35 -2.74 0.93
C ALA A 81 -9.68 -1.32 1.38
N LEU A 82 -10.95 -1.03 1.69
CA LEU A 82 -11.35 0.23 2.31
C LEU A 82 -11.30 0.09 3.83
N VAL A 83 -10.35 0.74 4.48
CA VAL A 83 -10.18 0.67 5.94
C VAL A 83 -10.78 1.90 6.58
N ASN A 84 -11.51 1.72 7.67
CA ASN A 84 -12.00 2.85 8.46
C ASN A 84 -10.91 3.28 9.46
N ILE A 85 -10.40 4.50 9.30
CA ILE A 85 -9.45 5.11 10.25
C ILE A 85 -10.05 6.45 10.70
N GLY A 86 -10.47 6.52 11.97
CA GLY A 86 -11.01 7.74 12.55
C GLY A 86 -12.30 8.24 11.89
N GLY A 87 -13.12 7.36 11.33
CA GLY A 87 -14.35 7.72 10.61
C GLY A 87 -14.14 8.00 9.11
N HIS A 88 -12.91 7.91 8.62
CA HIS A 88 -12.59 8.07 7.20
C HIS A 88 -12.32 6.72 6.55
N GLN A 89 -12.94 6.48 5.39
CA GLN A 89 -12.61 5.33 4.56
C GLN A 89 -11.39 5.63 3.70
N ILE A 90 -10.32 4.88 3.93
CA ILE A 90 -9.05 5.02 3.23
C ILE A 90 -8.82 3.78 2.38
N PRO A 91 -8.65 3.92 1.05
CA PRO A 91 -8.27 2.79 0.21
C PRO A 91 -6.81 2.41 0.48
N VAL A 92 -6.59 1.14 0.80
CA VAL A 92 -5.28 0.54 1.01
C VAL A 92 -5.09 -0.55 -0.05
N GLU A 93 -3.98 -0.48 -0.78
CA GLU A 93 -3.60 -1.54 -1.70
C GLU A 93 -3.23 -2.79 -0.91
N HIS A 94 -3.83 -3.91 -1.28
CA HIS A 94 -3.87 -5.07 -0.43
C HIS A 94 -3.89 -6.37 -1.24
N ALA A 95 -3.54 -7.46 -0.57
CA ALA A 95 -3.62 -8.80 -1.11
C ALA A 95 -4.31 -9.75 -0.13
N TRP A 96 -5.05 -10.71 -0.68
CA TRP A 96 -5.78 -11.73 0.07
C TRP A 96 -5.86 -13.02 -0.75
N VAL A 97 -6.38 -14.09 -0.15
CA VAL A 97 -6.40 -15.42 -0.77
C VAL A 97 -7.77 -15.79 -1.31
N TRP A 98 -7.78 -16.66 -2.32
CA TRP A 98 -8.96 -17.23 -2.94
C TRP A 98 -8.91 -18.76 -2.87
N ASP A 99 -9.96 -19.39 -2.36
CA ASP A 99 -9.98 -20.84 -2.08
C ASP A 99 -10.24 -21.74 -3.30
N GLY A 100 -10.66 -21.16 -4.43
CA GLY A 100 -11.04 -21.90 -5.64
C GLY A 100 -12.54 -21.87 -5.96
N GLY A 101 -13.37 -21.46 -5.00
CA GLY A 101 -14.81 -21.23 -5.15
C GLY A 101 -15.16 -19.75 -5.07
N ASP A 102 -16.16 -19.42 -4.27
CA ASP A 102 -16.58 -18.03 -4.04
C ASP A 102 -16.05 -17.46 -2.71
N ARG A 103 -15.08 -18.12 -2.07
CA ARG A 103 -14.55 -17.68 -0.77
C ARG A 103 -13.21 -17.01 -0.91
N TYR A 104 -13.08 -15.92 -0.16
CA TYR A 104 -11.88 -15.12 -0.10
C TYR A 104 -11.54 -14.90 1.36
N TYR A 105 -10.25 -14.90 1.69
CA TYR A 105 -9.80 -14.73 3.07
C TYR A 105 -8.65 -13.74 3.17
N ASP A 106 -8.70 -12.88 4.18
CA ASP A 106 -7.65 -11.90 4.43
C ASP A 106 -7.02 -12.12 5.82
N PRO A 107 -5.83 -12.73 5.86
CA PRO A 107 -5.15 -12.99 7.12
C PRO A 107 -4.71 -11.70 7.83
N THR A 108 -4.44 -10.63 7.09
CA THR A 108 -3.84 -9.39 7.62
C THR A 108 -4.88 -8.58 8.38
N TYR A 109 -6.02 -8.29 7.74
CA TYR A 109 -7.08 -7.54 8.43
C TYR A 109 -7.82 -8.40 9.45
N GLN A 110 -7.88 -9.74 9.31
CA GLN A 110 -8.36 -10.60 10.39
C GLN A 110 -7.48 -10.46 11.65
N LEU A 111 -6.15 -10.50 11.51
CA LEU A 111 -5.23 -10.30 12.64
C LEU A 111 -5.36 -8.90 13.26
N LEU A 112 -5.41 -7.87 12.42
CA LEU A 112 -5.57 -6.49 12.88
C LEU A 112 -6.91 -6.27 13.59
N ASP A 113 -7.98 -6.86 13.10
CA ASP A 113 -9.29 -6.76 13.72
C ASP A 113 -9.32 -7.42 15.11
N GLU A 114 -8.72 -8.60 15.24
CA GLU A 114 -8.52 -9.29 16.53
C GLU A 114 -7.71 -8.43 17.51
N ALA A 115 -6.58 -7.88 17.06
CA ALA A 115 -5.67 -7.08 17.89
C ALA A 115 -6.29 -5.73 18.33
N HIS A 116 -7.19 -5.17 17.52
CA HIS A 116 -7.77 -3.85 17.73
C HIS A 116 -9.28 -3.86 18.07
N GLN A 117 -9.83 -5.02 18.42
CA GLN A 117 -11.21 -5.18 18.88
C GLN A 117 -12.24 -4.53 17.92
N GLY A 118 -12.14 -4.78 16.62
CA GLY A 118 -13.11 -4.19 15.67
C GLY A 118 -12.71 -2.84 15.08
N ARG A 119 -11.66 -2.19 15.58
CA ARG A 119 -11.35 -0.78 15.23
C ARG A 119 -10.53 -0.60 13.96
N LEU A 120 -9.79 -1.63 13.54
CA LEU A 120 -8.96 -1.61 12.33
C LEU A 120 -9.37 -2.77 11.43
N ASN A 121 -10.59 -2.68 10.90
CA ASN A 121 -11.11 -3.62 9.91
C ASN A 121 -11.17 -2.99 8.51
N ALA A 122 -10.95 -3.85 7.52
CA ALA A 122 -11.39 -3.54 6.17
C ALA A 122 -12.92 -3.65 6.11
N THR A 123 -13.55 -2.56 5.68
CA THR A 123 -15.00 -2.43 5.56
C THR A 123 -15.53 -2.88 4.21
N SER A 124 -14.68 -2.91 3.18
CA SER A 124 -15.03 -3.34 1.82
C SER A 124 -13.78 -3.75 1.06
N TYR A 125 -13.93 -4.72 0.15
CA TYR A 125 -12.85 -5.24 -0.67
C TYR A 125 -13.19 -5.14 -2.15
N TYR A 126 -12.17 -4.82 -2.95
CA TYR A 126 -12.28 -4.67 -4.39
C TYR A 126 -11.09 -5.33 -5.07
N GLY A 127 -11.30 -6.48 -5.71
CA GLY A 127 -10.25 -7.20 -6.44
C GLY A 127 -9.95 -6.55 -7.78
N LEU A 128 -8.67 -6.58 -8.18
CA LEU A 128 -8.18 -6.08 -9.47
C LEU A 128 -7.57 -7.20 -10.31
N ILE A 129 -6.67 -7.99 -9.69
CA ILE A 129 -5.98 -9.10 -10.35
C ILE A 129 -6.18 -10.34 -9.49
N ARG A 130 -6.58 -11.44 -10.12
CA ARG A 130 -6.67 -12.75 -9.49
C ARG A 130 -5.77 -13.70 -10.27
N LEU A 131 -4.81 -14.32 -9.59
CA LEU A 131 -3.93 -15.33 -10.18
C LEU A 131 -4.10 -16.63 -9.40
N SER A 132 -4.18 -17.75 -10.12
CA SER A 132 -3.96 -19.06 -9.51
C SER A 132 -2.54 -19.13 -8.92
N MET A 133 -2.29 -20.08 -8.01
CA MET A 133 -0.94 -20.25 -7.44
C MET A 133 0.12 -20.53 -8.52
N ASP A 134 -0.19 -21.36 -9.51
CA ASP A 134 0.74 -21.63 -10.63
C ASP A 134 1.03 -20.37 -11.45
N GLU A 135 -0.01 -19.58 -11.77
CA GLU A 135 0.17 -18.30 -12.47
C GLU A 135 0.95 -17.28 -11.62
N TYR A 136 0.75 -17.28 -10.30
CA TYR A 136 1.46 -16.39 -9.39
C TYR A 136 2.95 -16.75 -9.32
N LEU A 137 3.28 -18.03 -9.23
CA LEU A 137 4.67 -18.50 -9.23
C LEU A 137 5.35 -18.20 -10.58
N ALA A 138 4.69 -18.48 -11.70
CA ALA A 138 5.20 -18.13 -13.03
C ALA A 138 5.44 -16.62 -13.15
N PHE A 139 4.51 -15.80 -12.65
CA PHE A 139 4.65 -14.35 -12.66
C PHE A 139 5.80 -13.86 -11.75
N ALA A 140 6.00 -14.49 -10.60
CA ALA A 140 7.12 -14.16 -9.73
C ALA A 140 8.47 -14.47 -10.39
N GLU A 141 8.59 -15.61 -11.09
CA GLU A 141 9.77 -15.96 -11.85
C GLU A 141 10.06 -14.93 -12.97
N GLU A 142 9.03 -14.49 -13.71
CA GLU A 142 9.14 -13.42 -14.70
C GLU A 142 9.68 -12.11 -14.08
N CYS A 143 9.34 -11.85 -12.82
CA CYS A 143 9.81 -10.70 -12.05
C CYS A 143 11.22 -10.91 -11.44
N SER A 144 11.98 -11.90 -11.92
CA SER A 144 13.34 -12.24 -11.44
C SER A 144 13.39 -12.62 -9.96
N ASN A 145 12.33 -13.27 -9.47
CA ASN A 145 12.18 -13.67 -8.08
C ASN A 145 12.16 -15.20 -7.97
N PRO A 146 13.33 -15.86 -7.92
CA PRO A 146 13.42 -17.30 -8.06
C PRO A 146 12.94 -18.05 -6.80
N LEU A 147 12.33 -19.22 -7.02
CA LEU A 147 11.68 -20.06 -6.00
C LEU A 147 12.42 -20.30 -4.67
N PRO A 148 13.76 -20.52 -4.59
CA PRO A 148 14.42 -20.71 -3.29
C PRO A 148 14.42 -19.45 -2.41
N ASN A 149 14.18 -18.27 -2.98
CA ASN A 149 14.15 -16.98 -2.29
C ASN A 149 12.91 -16.16 -2.63
N LEU A 150 11.78 -16.83 -2.92
CA LEU A 150 10.57 -16.13 -3.36
C LEU A 150 10.14 -15.10 -2.32
N ILE A 151 10.24 -13.82 -2.68
CA ILE A 151 9.62 -12.70 -1.97
C ILE A 151 8.21 -12.55 -2.53
N ALA A 152 7.19 -12.22 -1.73
CA ALA A 152 5.88 -12.01 -2.33
C ALA A 152 5.90 -10.86 -3.35
N VAL A 153 5.25 -11.07 -4.48
CA VAL A 153 5.09 -10.08 -5.55
C VAL A 153 4.18 -8.96 -5.07
N ASP A 154 4.73 -7.74 -5.01
CA ASP A 154 4.00 -6.55 -4.59
C ASP A 154 3.30 -5.84 -5.75
N VAL A 155 2.43 -4.87 -5.42
CA VAL A 155 1.70 -4.05 -6.40
C VAL A 155 2.61 -3.29 -7.38
N VAL A 156 3.85 -2.98 -7.01
CA VAL A 156 4.79 -2.23 -7.87
C VAL A 156 5.20 -3.10 -9.06
N GLN A 157 5.41 -4.39 -8.85
CA GLN A 157 5.71 -5.33 -9.93
C GLN A 157 4.54 -5.43 -10.91
N PHE A 158 3.30 -5.56 -10.44
CA PHE A 158 2.11 -5.55 -11.29
C PHE A 158 1.94 -4.26 -12.10
N ARG A 159 2.16 -3.10 -11.47
CA ARG A 159 2.05 -1.78 -12.15
C ARG A 159 3.01 -1.64 -13.33
N ARG A 160 4.21 -2.22 -13.22
CA ARG A 160 5.27 -2.12 -14.22
C ARG A 160 5.17 -3.18 -15.30
N HIS A 161 4.45 -4.28 -15.03
CA HIS A 161 4.39 -5.39 -15.94
C HIS A 161 3.47 -5.13 -17.14
N PRO A 162 3.90 -5.36 -18.40
CA PRO A 162 3.09 -5.10 -19.59
C PRO A 162 1.72 -5.80 -19.59
N ARG A 163 1.63 -7.00 -18.99
CA ARG A 163 0.37 -7.76 -18.87
C ARG A 163 -0.69 -7.02 -18.05
N PHE A 164 -0.28 -6.24 -17.04
CA PHE A 164 -1.18 -5.68 -16.03
C PHE A 164 -1.20 -4.16 -15.96
N SER A 165 -0.25 -3.47 -16.61
CA SER A 165 -0.09 -2.02 -16.54
C SER A 165 -1.35 -1.23 -16.91
N HIS A 166 -2.15 -1.75 -17.83
CA HIS A 166 -3.43 -1.16 -18.25
C HIS A 166 -4.49 -1.11 -17.13
N LEU A 167 -4.33 -1.90 -16.06
CA LEU A 167 -5.21 -1.92 -14.87
C LEU A 167 -4.93 -0.77 -13.90
N PHE A 168 -3.88 0.01 -14.15
CA PHE A 168 -3.45 1.13 -13.32
C PHE A 168 -3.52 2.44 -14.11
N LYS A 169 -3.84 3.52 -13.41
CA LYS A 169 -3.94 4.87 -14.01
C LYS A 169 -2.97 5.83 -13.35
N ARG A 170 -2.46 6.77 -14.13
CA ARG A 170 -1.63 7.87 -13.62
C ARG A 170 -2.55 8.95 -13.01
N CYS A 171 -2.41 9.16 -11.71
CA CYS A 171 -2.98 10.31 -11.03
C CYS A 171 -1.89 11.36 -10.80
N SER A 172 -2.23 12.62 -11.04
CA SER A 172 -1.38 13.77 -10.70
C SER A 172 -1.95 14.43 -9.47
N VAL A 173 -1.25 14.37 -8.34
CA VAL A 173 -1.64 15.11 -7.14
C VAL A 173 -0.88 16.42 -7.11
N ASN A 174 -1.60 17.52 -7.28
CA ASN A 174 -1.04 18.86 -7.14
C ASN A 174 -1.11 19.25 -5.67
N ARG A 175 -0.03 19.03 -4.91
CA ARG A 175 0.08 19.62 -3.57
C ARG A 175 0.63 21.03 -3.71
N LYS A 176 -0.23 22.03 -3.56
CA LYS A 176 0.24 23.39 -3.25
C LYS A 176 0.81 23.32 -1.83
N HIS A 177 2.06 23.73 -1.64
CA HIS A 177 2.57 24.01 -0.30
C HIS A 177 1.66 25.11 0.27
N ALA A 178 0.87 24.79 1.30
CA ALA A 178 0.36 25.84 2.15
C ALA A 178 1.59 26.51 2.78
N PRO A 179 1.76 27.83 2.66
CA PRO A 179 2.83 28.50 3.39
C PRO A 179 2.63 28.17 4.87
N GLU A 180 3.68 27.64 5.51
CA GLU A 180 3.73 27.60 6.96
C GLU A 180 3.62 29.05 7.44
N ASP A 181 2.48 29.41 8.02
CA ASP A 181 2.34 30.64 8.79
C ASP A 181 3.19 30.53 10.05
N SER A 182 4.48 30.73 9.85
CA SER A 182 5.44 31.15 10.85
C SER A 182 5.22 32.62 11.14
N LYS A 183 4.54 32.90 12.27
CA LYS A 183 4.76 34.03 13.22
C LYS A 183 3.68 33.94 14.31
N ARG A 184 4.01 33.55 15.55
CA ARG A 184 4.66 34.36 16.62
C ARG A 184 3.98 35.71 16.90
N GLY A 185 3.57 35.87 18.17
CA GLY A 185 3.18 37.12 18.83
C GLY A 185 1.67 37.27 18.90
N THR A 186 1.01 37.26 20.06
CA THR A 186 1.41 37.60 21.45
C THR A 186 0.59 36.79 22.44
#